data_AF-A0A2D7IHK5-F1
#
_entry.id   AF-A0A2D7IHK5-F1
#
_cell.length_a   1.000
_cell.length_b   1.000
_cell.length_c   1.000
_cell.angle_alpha   90.00
_cell.angle_beta   90.00
_cell.angle_gamma   90.00
#
_symmetry.space_group_name_H-M   'P 1'
#
loop_
_entity.id
_entity.type
_entity.pdbx_description
1 polymer ?
#
loop_
_entity_poly.entity_id
_entity_poly.type
_entity_poly.pdbx_seq_one_letter_code
_entity_poly.pdbx_strand_id
1 'polypeptide(L)'
;MTRQIINTGTEGNSATGDTIRGAMLKVNANFEEVYQLVGSGDTGLLTTSVTNGDIKVQPNGAGNVEIDQLQINSTTITPLVTNNDLTLGVNGTGNVVVNDDRIIINTTKTATGIGNAGDRAGSISYDGTNLYVCTANYDGSTAVWKKLVLQAI
;
A
#
# COMPACT_ATOMS: atom_id res chain seq x y z
N MET A 1 23.03 19.28 -5.90
CA MET A 1 23.80 20.38 -6.51
C MET A 1 23.06 20.83 -7.78
N THR A 2 23.56 21.82 -8.52
CA THR A 2 22.91 22.28 -9.76
C THR A 2 23.63 21.64 -10.94
N ARG A 3 22.87 21.07 -11.89
CA ARG A 3 23.40 20.50 -13.13
C ARG A 3 24.41 21.46 -13.77
N GLN A 4 25.62 20.97 -13.96
CA GLN A 4 26.69 21.69 -14.65
C GLN A 4 26.64 21.40 -16.16
N ILE A 5 26.86 22.41 -16.99
CA ILE A 5 26.85 22.25 -18.46
C ILE A 5 28.26 22.48 -18.99
N ILE A 6 28.71 21.62 -19.91
CA ILE A 6 29.99 21.79 -20.61
C ILE A 6 29.85 22.97 -21.58
N ASN A 7 30.75 23.95 -21.47
CA ASN A 7 30.84 25.04 -22.44
C ASN A 7 31.70 24.58 -23.63
N THR A 8 31.09 24.45 -24.81
CA THR A 8 31.79 24.02 -26.04
C THR A 8 32.46 25.16 -26.79
N GLY A 9 32.36 26.40 -26.30
CA GLY A 9 32.83 27.59 -27.00
C GLY A 9 31.89 28.01 -28.13
N THR A 10 32.30 29.02 -28.89
CA THR A 10 31.46 29.66 -29.93
C THR A 10 31.73 29.07 -31.32
N GLU A 11 32.98 28.73 -31.62
CA GLU A 11 33.44 28.20 -32.91
C GLU A 11 34.45 27.06 -32.71
N GLY A 12 34.78 26.32 -33.77
CA GLY A 12 35.76 25.23 -33.69
C GLY A 12 37.15 25.73 -33.30
N ASN A 13 37.75 25.13 -32.27
CA ASN A 13 39.13 25.40 -31.80
C ASN A 13 39.40 26.85 -31.36
N SER A 14 38.39 27.63 -30.99
CA SER A 14 38.54 29.03 -30.57
C SER A 14 39.15 29.23 -29.17
N ALA A 15 39.34 28.15 -28.41
CA ALA A 15 39.79 28.15 -27.00
C ALA A 15 38.94 29.01 -26.04
N THR A 16 37.72 29.39 -26.43
CA THR A 16 36.77 30.16 -25.59
C THR A 16 35.80 29.26 -24.82
N GLY A 17 35.84 27.95 -25.07
CA GLY A 17 35.10 26.94 -24.32
C GLY A 17 35.83 26.45 -23.07
N ASP A 18 35.25 25.45 -22.42
CA ASP A 18 35.92 24.74 -21.34
C ASP A 18 37.17 24.02 -21.87
N THR A 19 38.21 23.96 -21.04
CA THR A 19 39.26 22.98 -21.25
C THR A 19 38.69 21.57 -21.09
N ILE A 20 39.29 20.58 -21.77
CA ILE A 20 38.89 19.16 -21.64
C ILE A 20 38.85 18.74 -20.17
N ARG A 21 39.84 19.18 -19.37
CA ARG A 21 39.88 18.90 -17.93
C ARG A 21 38.69 19.53 -17.19
N GLY A 22 38.36 20.79 -17.48
CA GLY A 22 37.21 21.47 -16.87
C GLY A 22 35.88 20.83 -17.25
N ALA A 23 35.72 20.44 -18.52
CA ALA A 23 34.54 19.74 -19.03
C ALA A 23 34.35 18.37 -18.34
N MET A 24 35.40 17.56 -18.24
CA MET A 24 35.31 16.23 -17.63
C MET A 24 35.09 16.27 -16.11
N LEU A 25 35.54 17.31 -15.42
CA LEU A 25 35.20 17.52 -14.00
C LEU A 25 33.72 17.83 -13.80
N LYS A 26 33.12 18.65 -14.68
CA LYS A 26 31.67 18.92 -14.66
C LYS A 26 30.85 17.66 -14.93
N VAL A 27 31.31 16.82 -15.86
CA VAL A 27 30.68 15.52 -16.18
C VAL A 27 30.68 14.60 -14.96
N ASN A 28 31.83 14.38 -14.32
CA ASN A 28 31.92 13.51 -13.15
C ASN A 28 31.08 14.03 -11.98
N ALA A 29 31.05 15.33 -11.74
CA ALA A 29 30.26 15.94 -10.68
C ALA A 29 28.74 15.78 -10.90
N ASN A 30 28.26 15.85 -12.14
CA ASN A 30 26.85 15.59 -12.44
C ASN A 30 26.48 14.11 -12.27
N PHE A 31 27.37 13.19 -12.67
CA PHE A 31 27.10 11.76 -12.54
C PHE A 31 27.06 11.30 -11.09
N GLU A 32 27.99 11.77 -10.26
CA GLU A 32 27.98 11.49 -8.82
C GLU A 32 26.67 11.97 -8.16
N GLU A 33 26.16 13.14 -8.57
CA GLU A 33 24.90 13.65 -8.07
C GLU A 33 23.69 12.77 -8.45
N VAL A 34 23.61 12.31 -9.70
CA VAL A 34 22.52 11.44 -10.16
C VAL A 34 22.58 10.09 -9.45
N TYR A 35 23.77 9.50 -9.27
CA TYR A 35 23.92 8.20 -8.61
C TYR A 35 23.56 8.21 -7.11
N GLN A 36 23.58 9.37 -6.45
CA GLN A 36 23.16 9.50 -5.06
C GLN A 36 21.65 9.81 -4.89
N LEU A 37 20.97 10.33 -5.92
CA LEU A 37 19.58 10.81 -5.84
C LEU A 37 18.53 9.71 -6.09
N VAL A 38 18.85 8.67 -6.87
CA VAL A 38 17.94 7.54 -7.15
C VAL A 38 18.06 6.41 -6.11
N GLY A 39 18.81 6.64 -5.02
CA GLY A 39 19.29 5.61 -4.11
C GLY A 39 20.44 4.81 -4.74
N SER A 40 21.37 4.29 -3.93
CA SER A 40 22.30 3.27 -4.45
C SER A 40 21.45 2.13 -5.01
N GLY A 41 21.68 1.79 -6.29
CA GLY A 41 20.96 0.71 -6.98
C GLY A 41 21.07 -0.65 -6.28
N ASP A 42 21.88 -0.74 -5.23
CA ASP A 42 22.20 -1.94 -4.48
C ASP A 42 21.39 -2.12 -3.16
N THR A 43 20.50 -1.19 -2.70
CA THR A 43 19.73 -1.32 -1.40
C THR A 43 18.21 -1.49 -1.50
N GLY A 44 17.56 -1.17 -2.62
CA GLY A 44 16.15 -1.52 -2.90
C GLY A 44 15.06 -0.87 -2.04
N LEU A 45 15.41 -0.15 -0.98
CA LEU A 45 14.51 0.79 -0.37
C LEU A 45 14.25 1.86 -1.43
N LEU A 46 12.98 2.17 -1.67
CA LEU A 46 12.76 3.59 -1.80
C LEU A 46 13.26 4.10 -0.43
N THR A 47 14.38 4.80 -0.47
CA THR A 47 15.01 5.43 0.68
C THR A 47 15.57 6.73 0.17
N THR A 48 15.91 7.58 1.09
CA THR A 48 16.72 8.74 0.79
C THR A 48 17.91 8.68 1.71
N SER A 49 19.04 9.14 1.21
CA SER A 49 20.30 9.25 1.95
C SER A 49 20.19 10.23 3.13
N VAL A 50 19.12 11.02 3.16
CA VAL A 50 18.67 11.67 4.37
C VAL A 50 18.21 10.58 5.33
N THR A 51 18.97 10.35 6.40
CA THR A 51 18.56 9.47 7.50
C THR A 51 17.10 9.75 7.87
N ASN A 52 16.22 8.76 7.71
CA ASN A 52 14.76 8.82 7.92
C ASN A 52 13.89 9.51 6.85
N GLY A 53 14.27 9.63 5.58
CA GLY A 53 13.37 10.28 4.60
C GLY A 53 12.48 9.35 3.76
N ASP A 54 11.44 9.97 3.18
CA ASP A 54 10.23 9.32 2.67
C ASP A 54 10.21 9.00 1.18
N ILE A 55 9.28 8.09 0.89
CA ILE A 55 9.11 7.33 -0.33
C ILE A 55 7.79 7.67 -0.96
N LYS A 56 7.87 8.52 -1.98
CA LYS A 56 6.72 8.96 -2.74
C LYS A 56 6.61 8.13 -4.00
N VAL A 57 5.61 7.25 -4.03
CA VAL A 57 5.16 6.54 -5.24
C VAL A 57 3.92 7.28 -5.71
N GLN A 58 3.92 7.97 -6.86
CA GLN A 58 2.76 8.72 -7.43
C GLN A 58 2.64 8.46 -8.96
N PRO A 59 1.43 8.28 -9.56
CA PRO A 59 1.26 8.22 -11.00
C PRO A 59 1.16 9.65 -11.55
N ASN A 60 1.03 9.74 -12.86
CA ASN A 60 0.68 10.98 -13.55
C ASN A 60 -0.68 10.84 -14.27
N GLY A 61 -1.51 11.88 -14.30
CA GLY A 61 -2.85 11.87 -14.92
C GLY A 61 -3.91 11.09 -14.12
N ALA A 62 -4.91 10.48 -14.78
CA ALA A 62 -5.95 9.64 -14.16
C ALA A 62 -5.43 8.24 -13.71
N GLY A 63 -4.13 8.14 -13.47
CA GLY A 63 -3.51 6.93 -12.92
C GLY A 63 -3.72 6.83 -11.41
N ASN A 64 -3.37 5.68 -10.84
CA ASN A 64 -3.54 5.42 -9.41
C ASN A 64 -2.21 5.51 -8.67
N VAL A 65 -2.21 6.15 -7.50
CA VAL A 65 -1.31 5.79 -6.41
C VAL A 65 -2.03 5.61 -5.11
N GLU A 66 -1.51 4.62 -4.42
CA GLU A 66 -2.27 3.73 -3.58
C GLU A 66 -1.39 3.42 -2.37
N ILE A 67 -1.38 4.37 -1.42
CA ILE A 67 -0.66 4.31 -0.13
C ILE A 67 -1.35 5.33 0.82
N ASP A 68 -1.90 4.94 2.00
CA ASP A 68 -2.01 5.77 3.23
C ASP A 68 -2.82 5.13 4.39
N GLN A 69 -4.17 5.14 4.45
CA GLN A 69 -4.96 4.64 5.61
C GLN A 69 -4.73 3.15 5.95
N LEU A 70 -3.82 2.52 5.22
CA LEU A 70 -3.36 1.16 5.31
C LEU A 70 -1.90 1.16 5.81
N GLN A 71 -1.70 0.80 7.08
CA GLN A 71 -0.37 0.46 7.55
C GLN A 71 0.00 -0.94 7.06
N ILE A 72 1.10 -1.02 6.32
CA ILE A 72 1.75 -2.28 5.96
C ILE A 72 3.07 -2.32 6.70
N ASN A 73 3.23 -3.29 7.59
CA ASN A 73 4.51 -3.57 8.21
C ASN A 73 4.91 -5.02 7.93
N SER A 74 5.94 -5.51 8.61
CA SER A 74 6.52 -6.83 8.38
C SER A 74 5.52 -7.99 8.47
N THR A 75 4.40 -7.86 9.17
CA THR A 75 3.46 -8.97 9.40
C THR A 75 1.98 -8.59 9.32
N THR A 76 1.65 -7.32 9.10
CA THR A 76 0.25 -6.87 9.18
C THR A 76 -0.09 -5.81 8.15
N ILE A 77 -1.35 -5.84 7.74
CA ILE A 77 -2.03 -4.82 6.94
C ILE A 77 -3.19 -4.32 7.80
N THR A 78 -3.11 -3.08 8.28
CA THR A 78 -4.06 -2.59 9.29
C THR A 78 -4.58 -1.22 8.87
N PRO A 79 -5.92 -1.02 8.81
CA PRO A 79 -6.48 0.31 8.71
C PRO A 79 -6.06 1.13 9.91
N LEU A 80 -5.58 2.34 9.67
CA LEU A 80 -5.16 3.22 10.75
C LEU A 80 -6.35 3.89 11.46
N VAL A 81 -7.56 3.82 10.91
CA VAL A 81 -8.76 4.43 11.48
C VAL A 81 -9.63 3.37 12.17
N THR A 82 -9.89 3.57 13.46
CA THR A 82 -10.74 2.67 14.24
C THR A 82 -12.14 2.61 13.66
N ASN A 83 -12.71 1.40 13.62
CA ASN A 83 -14.05 1.14 13.10
C ASN A 83 -14.22 1.43 11.60
N ASN A 84 -13.13 1.70 10.85
CA ASN A 84 -13.17 1.64 9.39
C ASN A 84 -12.97 0.20 8.91
N ASP A 85 -13.64 -0.12 7.82
CA ASP A 85 -13.46 -1.39 7.14
C ASP A 85 -12.10 -1.38 6.40
N LEU A 86 -11.32 -2.46 6.52
CA LEU A 86 -10.33 -2.80 5.49
C LEU A 86 -11.08 -3.44 4.33
N THR A 87 -11.36 -2.67 3.29
CA THR A 87 -12.01 -3.21 2.09
C THR A 87 -10.96 -3.75 1.14
N LEU A 88 -10.97 -5.07 0.96
CA LEU A 88 -10.23 -5.75 -0.11
C LEU A 88 -11.19 -5.93 -1.28
N GLY A 89 -11.12 -5.00 -2.24
CA GLY A 89 -11.98 -4.98 -3.41
C GLY A 89 -11.21 -5.36 -4.68
N VAL A 90 -11.91 -5.96 -5.63
CA VAL A 90 -11.40 -6.20 -6.98
C VAL A 90 -12.14 -5.32 -7.98
N ASN A 91 -11.45 -4.82 -9.00
CA ASN A 91 -12.07 -4.09 -10.10
C ASN A 91 -12.65 -5.11 -11.11
N GLY A 92 -13.93 -4.97 -11.50
CA GLY A 92 -14.60 -5.89 -12.42
C GLY A 92 -15.07 -7.19 -11.73
N THR A 93 -14.87 -8.35 -12.36
CA THR A 93 -15.42 -9.65 -11.93
C THR A 93 -14.42 -10.56 -11.20
N GLY A 94 -13.34 -10.00 -10.65
CA GLY A 94 -12.32 -10.77 -9.92
C GLY A 94 -12.78 -11.26 -8.54
N ASN A 95 -11.87 -11.90 -7.78
CA ASN A 95 -12.11 -12.40 -6.43
C ASN A 95 -10.99 -11.99 -5.45
N VAL A 96 -11.29 -11.89 -4.16
CA VAL A 96 -10.29 -11.90 -3.08
C VAL A 96 -10.00 -13.36 -2.73
N VAL A 97 -8.74 -13.79 -2.80
CA VAL A 97 -8.34 -15.19 -2.56
C VAL A 97 -7.40 -15.25 -1.36
N VAL A 98 -7.66 -16.18 -0.43
CA VAL A 98 -6.73 -16.55 0.65
C VAL A 98 -6.20 -17.94 0.33
N ASN A 99 -4.88 -18.08 0.24
CA ASN A 99 -4.28 -19.32 -0.26
C ASN A 99 -4.02 -20.34 0.84
N ASP A 100 -3.85 -19.89 2.08
CA ASP A 100 -3.70 -20.78 3.22
C ASP A 100 -5.04 -21.46 3.57
N ASP A 101 -4.97 -22.61 4.25
CA ASP A 101 -6.15 -23.38 4.68
C ASP A 101 -7.07 -22.62 5.66
N ARG A 102 -6.57 -21.52 6.24
CA ARG A 102 -7.17 -20.90 7.41
C ARG A 102 -7.27 -19.39 7.28
N ILE A 103 -8.47 -18.89 7.53
CA ILE A 103 -8.73 -17.49 7.87
C ILE A 103 -9.06 -17.46 9.35
N ILE A 104 -8.32 -16.64 10.10
CA ILE A 104 -8.58 -16.46 11.53
C ILE A 104 -9.40 -15.20 11.74
N ILE A 105 -10.60 -15.36 12.30
CA ILE A 105 -11.38 -14.26 12.86
C ILE A 105 -11.11 -14.27 14.36
N ASN A 106 -10.28 -13.35 14.85
CA ASN A 106 -9.83 -13.37 16.25
C ASN A 106 -10.96 -13.09 17.26
N THR A 107 -12.03 -12.42 16.83
CA THR A 107 -13.16 -12.07 17.69
C THR A 107 -14.32 -13.03 17.44
N THR A 108 -14.74 -13.72 18.49
CA THR A 108 -16.00 -14.48 18.47
C THR A 108 -17.16 -13.52 18.66
N LYS A 109 -18.25 -13.70 17.92
CA LYS A 109 -19.51 -12.98 18.16
C LYS A 109 -20.63 -14.01 18.19
N THR A 110 -21.23 -14.19 19.36
CA THR A 110 -22.51 -14.91 19.47
C THR A 110 -23.62 -13.96 19.06
N ALA A 111 -24.13 -14.15 17.84
CA ALA A 111 -25.28 -13.39 17.38
C ALA A 111 -26.53 -13.73 18.21
N THR A 112 -27.14 -12.72 18.84
CA THR A 112 -28.55 -12.82 19.22
C THR A 112 -29.36 -12.97 17.94
N GLY A 113 -30.48 -13.71 17.95
CA GLY A 113 -31.30 -13.88 16.74
C GLY A 113 -31.60 -12.55 16.05
N ILE A 114 -31.87 -11.50 16.85
CA ILE A 114 -32.16 -10.12 16.41
C ILE A 114 -30.92 -9.34 15.96
N GLY A 115 -29.72 -9.71 16.42
CA GLY A 115 -28.49 -8.97 16.15
C GLY A 115 -28.31 -7.73 17.04
N ASN A 116 -27.36 -6.87 16.67
CA ASN A 116 -27.04 -5.61 17.34
C ASN A 116 -26.74 -4.51 16.31
N ALA A 117 -26.76 -3.25 16.77
CA ALA A 117 -26.33 -2.12 15.94
C ALA A 117 -24.93 -2.36 15.35
N GLY A 118 -24.79 -2.11 14.04
CA GLY A 118 -23.57 -2.38 13.27
C GLY A 118 -23.59 -3.66 12.46
N ASP A 119 -24.54 -4.58 12.70
CA ASP A 119 -24.67 -5.79 11.87
C ASP A 119 -25.21 -5.43 10.47
N ARG A 120 -24.47 -5.84 9.44
CA ARG A 120 -24.79 -5.62 8.02
C ARG A 120 -25.09 -6.95 7.33
N ALA A 121 -26.00 -6.93 6.37
CA ALA A 121 -26.29 -8.09 5.52
C ALA A 121 -25.00 -8.61 4.85
N GLY A 122 -24.85 -9.93 4.79
CA GLY A 122 -23.66 -10.59 4.23
C GLY A 122 -22.50 -10.77 5.21
N SER A 123 -22.58 -10.21 6.42
CA SER A 123 -21.56 -10.44 7.45
C SER A 123 -21.52 -11.92 7.87
N ILE A 124 -20.31 -12.43 8.12
CA ILE A 124 -20.05 -13.77 8.65
C ILE A 124 -19.45 -13.64 10.04
N SER A 125 -19.87 -14.50 10.97
CA SER A 125 -19.23 -14.61 12.28
C SER A 125 -19.30 -16.04 12.83
N TYR A 126 -18.61 -16.31 13.94
CA TYR A 126 -18.54 -17.63 14.54
C TYR A 126 -18.49 -17.59 16.07
N ASP A 127 -18.81 -18.73 16.67
CA ASP A 127 -18.45 -19.09 18.04
C ASP A 127 -17.87 -20.51 18.07
N GLY A 128 -17.68 -21.08 19.27
CA GLY A 128 -17.10 -22.41 19.42
C GLY A 128 -17.91 -23.57 18.83
N THR A 129 -19.16 -23.35 18.42
CA THR A 129 -20.09 -24.41 17.99
C THR A 129 -20.72 -24.14 16.63
N ASN A 130 -20.86 -22.88 16.20
CA ASN A 130 -21.59 -22.53 15.00
C ASN A 130 -20.89 -21.44 14.18
N LEU A 131 -21.13 -21.50 12.87
CA LEU A 131 -20.92 -20.38 11.96
C LEU A 131 -22.25 -19.64 11.77
N TYR A 132 -22.20 -18.32 11.60
CA TYR A 132 -23.37 -17.46 11.49
C TYR A 132 -23.29 -16.61 10.22
N VAL A 133 -24.43 -16.41 9.56
CA VAL A 133 -24.57 -15.49 8.43
C VAL A 133 -25.69 -14.48 8.72
N CYS A 134 -25.41 -13.21 8.51
CA CYS A 134 -26.37 -12.13 8.66
C CYS A 134 -27.17 -11.94 7.36
N THR A 135 -28.49 -12.09 7.42
CA THR A 135 -29.36 -12.03 6.24
C THR A 135 -29.94 -10.64 5.96
N ALA A 136 -29.83 -9.70 6.90
CA ALA A 136 -30.35 -8.33 6.76
C ALA A 136 -29.58 -7.36 7.68
N ASN A 137 -29.69 -6.04 7.43
CA ASN A 137 -29.14 -5.04 8.35
C ASN A 137 -29.94 -5.01 9.66
N TYR A 138 -29.28 -4.70 10.79
CA TYR A 138 -29.95 -4.60 12.10
C TYR A 138 -31.03 -3.49 12.10
N ASP A 139 -32.22 -3.84 12.59
CA ASP A 139 -33.39 -2.96 12.72
C ASP A 139 -33.97 -2.93 14.15
N GLY A 140 -33.36 -3.63 15.11
CA GLY A 140 -33.81 -3.72 16.49
C GLY A 140 -34.95 -4.70 16.78
N SER A 141 -35.48 -5.41 15.79
CA SER A 141 -36.65 -6.29 16.01
C SER A 141 -36.63 -7.59 15.20
N THR A 142 -36.09 -7.59 13.99
CA THR A 142 -36.09 -8.75 13.10
C THR A 142 -34.96 -9.71 13.45
N ALA A 143 -35.23 -11.02 13.40
CA ALA A 143 -34.19 -12.03 13.56
C ALA A 143 -33.29 -12.13 12.31
N VAL A 144 -32.19 -11.37 12.28
CA VAL A 144 -31.28 -11.22 11.13
C VAL A 144 -30.17 -12.28 11.03
N TRP A 145 -29.87 -13.03 12.09
CA TRP A 145 -28.79 -14.02 12.08
C TRP A 145 -29.31 -15.45 11.92
N LYS A 146 -28.67 -16.20 11.00
CA LYS A 146 -28.93 -17.64 10.78
C LYS A 146 -27.69 -18.45 11.14
N LYS A 147 -27.90 -19.67 11.67
CA LYS A 147 -26.82 -20.56 12.13
C LYS A 147 -26.57 -21.69 11.15
N LEU A 148 -25.30 -22.00 10.93
CA LEU A 148 -24.81 -23.25 10.37
C LEU A 148 -24.15 -24.02 11.51
N VAL A 149 -24.53 -25.28 11.68
CA VAL A 149 -24.03 -26.13 12.77
C VAL A 149 -22.67 -26.71 12.34
N LEU A 150 -21.62 -26.46 13.12
CA LEU A 150 -20.36 -27.16 12.94
C LEU A 150 -20.51 -28.59 13.47
N GLN A 151 -20.06 -29.56 12.70
CA GLN A 151 -20.01 -30.95 13.13
C GLN A 151 -18.55 -31.36 13.31
N ALA A 152 -18.30 -32.21 14.30
CA ALA A 152 -17.01 -32.86 14.43
C ALA A 152 -16.77 -33.74 13.19
N ILE A 153 -15.51 -33.76 12.74
CA ILE A 153 -15.03 -34.62 11.66
C ILE A 153 -14.45 -35.89 12.29
#